data_AF-A0A537HP89-F1
#
_entry.id   AF-A0A537HP89-F1
#
_cell.length_a   1.000
_cell.length_b   1.000
_cell.length_c   1.000
_cell.angle_alpha   90.00
_cell.angle_beta   90.00
_cell.angle_gamma   90.00
#
_symmetry.space_group_name_H-M   'P 1'
#
loop_
_entity.id
_entity.type
_entity.pdbx_description
1 polymer ?
#
loop_
_entity_poly.entity_id
_entity_poly.type
_entity_poly.pdbx_seq_one_letter_code
_entity_poly.pdbx_strand_id
1 'polypeptide(L)'
;GVDMTEVDVHNLSDYQRQFLTAASHIVRDGGVIVYSVCTITWEECEGILDHAIDRLGLVLDEACPKVGASGLDERSMTQRFDPDIDGTGYFIARFLKP
;
A
#
# COMPACT_ATOMS: atom_id res chain seq x y z
N GLY A 1 2.11 8.93 -24.48
CA GLY A 1 2.27 8.93 -23.02
C GLY A 1 1.10 9.70 -22.49
N VAL A 2 0.29 9.10 -21.63
CA VAL A 2 -0.77 9.83 -20.93
C VAL A 2 -0.05 10.64 -19.86
N ASP A 3 -0.23 11.96 -19.91
CA ASP A 3 0.29 12.87 -18.88
C ASP A 3 -0.60 12.68 -17.64
N MET A 4 -0.08 12.04 -16.59
CA MET A 4 -0.83 11.82 -15.36
C MET A 4 -0.84 13.12 -14.57
N THR A 5 -2.02 13.73 -14.44
CA THR A 5 -2.16 14.94 -13.64
C THR A 5 -2.27 14.59 -12.15
N GLU A 6 -2.00 15.54 -11.25
CA GLU A 6 -2.22 15.36 -9.81
C GLU A 6 -3.67 14.92 -9.50
N VAL A 7 -4.63 15.41 -10.29
CA VAL A 7 -6.04 15.02 -10.19
C VAL A 7 -6.23 13.53 -10.51
N ASP A 8 -5.50 13.00 -11.50
CA ASP A 8 -5.55 11.59 -11.85
C ASP A 8 -4.98 10.72 -10.71
N VAL A 9 -3.88 11.14 -10.08
CA VAL A 9 -3.28 10.44 -8.92
C VAL A 9 -4.24 10.39 -7.74
N HIS A 10 -4.89 11.51 -7.40
CA HIS A 10 -5.89 11.54 -6.34
C HIS A 10 -7.08 10.63 -6.63
N ASN A 11 -7.62 10.69 -7.85
CA ASN A 11 -8.74 9.83 -8.26
C ASN A 11 -8.34 8.34 -8.19
N LEU A 12 -7.13 7.99 -8.62
CA LEU A 12 -6.62 6.61 -8.54
C LEU A 12 -6.43 6.15 -7.09
N SER A 13 -5.89 6.98 -6.22
CA SER A 13 -5.78 6.71 -4.77
C SER A 13 -7.15 6.46 -4.15
N ASP A 14 -8.18 7.24 -4.52
CA ASP A 14 -9.53 7.03 -4.01
C ASP A 14 -10.11 5.67 -4.42
N TYR A 15 -9.88 5.24 -5.67
CA TYR A 15 -10.26 3.89 -6.09
C TYR A 15 -9.49 2.80 -5.32
N GLN A 16 -8.20 2.98 -5.07
CA GLN A 16 -7.40 2.05 -4.28
C GLN A 16 -7.92 1.93 -2.84
N ARG A 17 -8.28 3.06 -2.20
CA ARG A 17 -8.93 3.07 -0.88
C ARG A 17 -10.24 2.31 -0.88
N GLN A 18 -11.06 2.46 -1.93
CA GLN A 18 -12.32 1.72 -2.08
C GLN A 18 -12.09 0.22 -2.19
N PHE A 19 -11.13 -0.22 -3.01
CA PHE A 19 -10.79 -1.64 -3.12
C PHE A 19 -10.28 -2.23 -1.80
N LEU A 20 -9.41 -1.51 -1.10
CA LEU A 20 -8.91 -1.95 0.20
C LEU A 20 -10.02 -2.02 1.25
N THR A 21 -10.95 -1.07 1.24
CA THR A 21 -12.15 -1.08 2.10
C THR A 21 -13.06 -2.26 1.78
N ALA A 22 -13.26 -2.59 0.50
CA ALA A 22 -14.03 -3.78 0.14
C ALA A 22 -13.33 -5.07 0.60
N ALA A 23 -12.01 -5.17 0.42
CA ALA A 23 -11.22 -6.31 0.88
C ALA A 23 -11.31 -6.49 2.41
N SER A 24 -11.22 -5.41 3.19
CA SER A 24 -11.31 -5.48 4.65
C SER A 24 -12.66 -6.01 5.14
N HIS A 25 -13.75 -5.79 4.41
CA HIS A 25 -15.06 -6.36 4.75
C HIS A 25 -15.19 -7.84 4.38
N ILE A 26 -14.51 -8.32 3.34
CA ILE A 26 -14.62 -9.69 2.85
C ILE A 26 -13.71 -10.65 3.61
N VAL A 27 -12.51 -10.20 3.99
CA VAL A 27 -11.56 -10.99 4.75
C VAL A 27 -12.14 -11.33 6.13
N ARG A 28 -11.92 -12.56 6.61
CA ARG A 28 -12.32 -12.98 7.96
C ARG A 28 -11.39 -12.38 9.03
N ASP A 29 -11.86 -12.32 10.26
CA ASP A 29 -11.04 -11.96 11.42
C ASP A 29 -9.84 -12.92 11.55
N GLY A 30 -8.67 -12.37 11.89
CA GLY A 30 -7.37 -13.03 11.80
C GLY A 30 -6.84 -13.28 10.38
N GLY A 31 -7.52 -12.78 9.35
CA GLY A 31 -7.12 -12.90 7.95
C GLY A 31 -6.04 -11.89 7.55
N VAL A 32 -5.38 -12.15 6.42
CA VAL A 32 -4.31 -11.31 5.87
C VAL A 32 -4.79 -10.61 4.61
N ILE A 33 -4.44 -9.33 4.48
CA ILE A 33 -4.60 -8.53 3.26
C ILE A 33 -3.22 -8.08 2.81
N VAL A 34 -2.90 -8.25 1.53
CA VAL A 34 -1.69 -7.70 0.92
C VAL A 34 -2.11 -6.66 -0.11
N TYR A 35 -1.55 -5.47 0.03
CA TYR A 35 -1.71 -4.35 -0.88
C TYR A 35 -0.39 -4.13 -1.63
N SER A 36 -0.47 -3.96 -2.95
CA SER A 36 0.72 -3.70 -3.77
C SER A 36 0.41 -2.84 -4.98
N VAL A 37 1.31 -1.92 -5.31
CA VAL A 37 1.20 -1.02 -6.48
C VAL A 37 2.56 -0.79 -7.13
N CYS A 38 2.57 -0.49 -8.44
CA CYS A 38 3.78 -0.22 -9.24
C CYS A 38 4.05 1.29 -9.40
N THR A 39 3.86 2.03 -8.31
CA THR A 39 3.98 3.50 -8.23
C THR A 39 4.80 3.86 -7.01
N ILE A 40 5.24 5.11 -6.93
CA ILE A 40 6.04 5.66 -5.83
C ILE A 40 5.40 6.91 -5.20
N THR A 41 4.19 7.27 -5.64
CA THR A 41 3.48 8.45 -5.11
C THR A 41 3.07 8.20 -3.66
N TRP A 42 3.05 9.27 -2.87
CA TRP A 42 2.69 9.20 -1.46
C TRP A 42 1.22 8.79 -1.30
N GLU A 43 0.34 9.31 -2.15
CA GLU A 43 -1.11 9.07 -2.13
C GLU A 43 -1.48 7.60 -2.32
N GLU A 44 -0.72 6.89 -3.16
CA GLU A 44 -0.93 5.48 -3.48
C GLU A 44 -0.14 4.53 -2.56
N CYS A 45 0.77 5.06 -1.74
CA CYS A 45 1.59 4.29 -0.81
C CYS A 45 1.25 4.60 0.66
N GLU A 46 1.88 5.59 1.28
CA GLU A 46 1.65 5.98 2.67
C GLU A 46 0.20 6.42 2.91
N GLY A 47 -0.41 7.14 1.96
CA GLY A 47 -1.81 7.54 2.06
C GLY A 47 -2.77 6.35 2.18
N ILE A 48 -2.42 5.21 1.57
CA ILE A 48 -3.16 3.95 1.69
C ILE A 48 -2.88 3.27 3.03
N LEU A 49 -1.64 3.34 3.53
CA LEU A 49 -1.26 2.84 4.85
C LEU A 49 -2.08 3.52 5.94
N ASP A 50 -2.14 4.85 5.91
CA ASP A 50 -2.91 5.67 6.84
C ASP A 50 -4.40 5.32 6.77
N HIS A 51 -4.96 5.15 5.56
CA HIS A 51 -6.35 4.72 5.39
C HIS A 51 -6.63 3.36 6.04
N ALA A 52 -5.74 2.38 5.81
CA ALA A 52 -5.88 1.03 6.31
C ALA A 52 -5.92 0.99 7.84
N ILE A 53 -5.00 1.73 8.47
CA ILE A 53 -4.84 1.74 9.92
C ILE A 53 -5.95 2.58 10.56
N ASP A 54 -6.08 3.84 10.14
CA ASP A 54 -6.92 4.81 10.84
C ASP A 54 -8.41 4.65 10.53
N ARG A 55 -8.76 4.18 9.33
CA ARG A 55 -10.17 4.11 8.87
C ARG A 55 -10.70 2.69 8.88
N LEU A 56 -9.87 1.70 8.57
CA LEU A 56 -10.30 0.31 8.46
C LEU A 56 -9.93 -0.53 9.69
N GLY A 57 -9.13 -0.01 10.61
CA GLY A 57 -8.70 -0.72 11.82
C GLY A 57 -7.81 -1.93 11.53
N LEU A 58 -7.17 -1.95 10.37
CA LEU A 58 -6.23 -3.00 10.00
C LEU A 58 -4.90 -2.81 10.73
N VAL A 59 -4.23 -3.91 11.07
CA VAL A 59 -2.95 -3.87 11.78
C VAL A 59 -1.84 -4.13 10.77
N LEU A 60 -0.88 -3.21 10.66
CA LEU A 60 0.30 -3.40 9.82
C LEU A 60 1.12 -4.61 10.32
N ASP A 61 1.46 -5.50 9.40
CA ASP A 61 2.26 -6.70 9.63
C ASP A 61 3.45 -6.74 8.67
N GLU A 62 4.52 -7.45 9.03
CA GLU A 62 5.75 -7.44 8.25
C GLU A 62 5.55 -8.08 6.87
N ALA A 63 5.83 -7.32 5.81
CA ALA A 63 5.78 -7.80 4.42
C ALA A 63 6.95 -8.76 4.13
N CYS A 64 6.78 -10.03 4.51
CA CYS A 64 7.74 -11.10 4.25
C CYS A 64 7.33 -11.98 3.05
N PRO A 65 8.29 -12.45 2.21
CA PRO A 65 9.73 -12.23 2.31
C PRO A 65 10.17 -10.84 1.79
N LYS A 66 11.18 -10.24 2.42
CA LYS A 66 11.79 -8.98 1.96
C LYS A 66 12.79 -9.23 0.83
N VAL A 67 12.47 -8.76 -0.36
CA VAL A 67 13.29 -8.91 -1.59
C VAL A 67 13.83 -7.57 -2.11
N GLY A 68 13.26 -6.45 -1.63
CA GLY A 68 13.68 -5.07 -1.91
C GLY A 68 14.02 -4.31 -0.62
N ALA A 69 14.04 -2.98 -0.71
CA ALA A 69 14.27 -2.12 0.44
C ALA A 69 13.06 -2.14 1.40
N SER A 70 13.30 -1.83 2.67
CA SER A 70 12.22 -1.47 3.60
C SER A 70 11.52 -0.20 3.10
N GLY A 71 10.21 -0.10 3.31
CA GLY A 71 9.50 1.15 3.05
C GLY A 71 9.80 2.23 4.09
N LEU A 72 9.17 3.40 3.90
CA LEU A 72 9.43 4.60 4.71
C LEU A 72 8.66 4.65 6.03
N ASP A 73 7.93 3.58 6.39
CA ASP A 73 7.23 3.49 7.67
C ASP A 73 8.21 3.32 8.84
N GLU A 74 7.87 3.86 10.01
CA GLU A 74 8.75 3.91 11.18
C GLU A 74 9.28 2.54 11.62
N ARG A 75 8.53 1.47 11.32
CA ARG A 75 8.85 0.11 11.72
C ARG A 75 9.43 -0.73 10.59
N SER A 76 9.64 -0.15 9.40
CA SER A 76 10.17 -0.86 8.23
C SER A 76 9.41 -2.16 7.92
N MET A 77 8.09 -2.13 8.09
CA MET A 77 7.20 -3.28 7.91
C MET A 77 6.71 -3.39 6.46
N THR A 78 6.67 -2.27 5.74
CA THR A 78 6.38 -2.25 4.30
C THR A 78 7.64 -2.50 3.48
N GLN A 79 7.47 -2.79 2.19
CA GLN A 79 8.57 -3.01 1.26
C GLN A 79 8.45 -2.06 0.07
N ARG A 80 9.59 -1.55 -0.39
CA ARG A 80 9.73 -0.68 -1.56
C ARG A 80 10.77 -1.18 -2.53
N PHE A 81 10.54 -0.87 -3.78
CA PHE A 81 11.53 -0.94 -4.84
C PHE A 81 11.68 0.47 -5.42
N ASP A 82 12.91 0.93 -5.45
CA ASP A 82 13.26 2.25 -5.94
C ASP A 82 13.49 2.17 -7.46
N PRO A 83 12.81 2.97 -8.29
CA PRO A 83 12.95 2.87 -9.74
C PRO A 83 14.37 3.15 -10.24
N ASP A 84 15.15 3.97 -9.54
CA ASP A 84 16.53 4.29 -9.91
C ASP A 84 17.50 3.14 -9.57
N ILE A 85 17.17 2.34 -8.55
CA ILE A 85 18.01 1.23 -8.07
C ILE A 85 17.58 -0.10 -8.69
N ASP A 86 16.28 -0.37 -8.68
CA ASP A 86 15.67 -1.66 -9.01
C ASP A 86 15.09 -1.70 -10.43
N GLY A 87 15.11 -0.57 -11.15
CA GLY A 87 14.57 -0.44 -12.51
C GLY A 87 13.03 -0.38 -12.57
N THR A 88 12.35 -0.47 -11.43
CA THR A 88 10.90 -0.32 -11.30
C THR A 88 10.50 0.19 -9.92
N GLY A 89 9.48 1.04 -9.86
CA GLY A 89 8.88 1.50 -8.62
C GLY A 89 7.81 0.52 -8.14
N TYR A 90 7.92 0.01 -6.91
CA TYR A 90 6.88 -0.81 -6.29
C TYR A 90 6.75 -0.53 -4.80
N PHE A 91 5.53 -0.67 -4.29
CA PHE A 91 5.23 -0.63 -2.87
C PHE A 91 4.39 -1.84 -2.48
N ILE A 92 4.72 -2.46 -1.34
CA ILE A 92 4.00 -3.61 -0.79
C ILE A 92 3.76 -3.38 0.70
N ALA A 93 2.49 -3.49 1.11
CA ALA A 93 2.07 -3.47 2.50
C ALA A 93 1.26 -4.72 2.83
N ARG A 94 1.46 -5.26 4.03
CA ARG A 94 0.73 -6.42 4.53
C ARG A 94 -0.01 -6.04 5.80
N PHE A 95 -1.26 -6.46 5.90
CA PHE A 95 -2.13 -6.14 7.01
C PHE A 95 -2.81 -7.39 7.57
N LEU A 96 -3.03 -7.38 8.88
CA LEU A 96 -3.89 -8.32 9.59
C LEU A 96 -5.23 -7.66 9.85
N LYS A 97 -6.31 -8.40 9.59
CA LYS A 97 -7.64 -8.06 10.09
C LYS A 97 -7.78 -8.62 11.51
N PRO A 98 -8.00 -7.79 12.54
CA PRO A 98 -8.23 -8.26 13.91
C PRO A 98 -9.38 -9.25 14.02
#